data_AF-A0A1Q5MYK7-F1
#
_entry.id   AF-A0A1Q5MYK7-F1
#
_cell.length_a   1.000
_cell.length_b   1.000
_cell.length_c   1.000
_cell.angle_alpha   90.00
_cell.angle_beta   90.00
_cell.angle_gamma   90.00
#
_symmetry.space_group_name_H-M   'P 1'
#
loop_
_entity.id
_entity.type
_entity.pdbx_description
1 polymer ?
#
loop_
_entity_poly.entity_id
_entity_poly.type
_entity_poly.pdbx_seq_one_letter_code
_entity_poly.pdbx_strand_id
1 'polypeptide(L)' 'MAWTWRFETAEGTETAPSVVPEEFTTQGDAESWIGEYWKDLLEGGVEQVKLSDDGGTELYTMSLRAALDA' A
#
# COMPACT_ATOMS: atom_id res chain seq x y z
N MET A 1 -15.95 8.61 2.16
CA MET A 1 -15.01 8.07 1.16
C MET A 1 -13.72 7.81 1.90
N ALA A 2 -13.57 6.61 2.43
CA ALA A 2 -12.32 6.13 3.02
C ALA A 2 -11.45 5.49 1.93
N TRP A 3 -10.13 5.62 2.04
CA TRP A 3 -9.17 4.94 1.17
C TRP A 3 -8.37 3.93 1.98
N THR A 4 -8.26 2.70 1.48
CA THR A 4 -7.67 1.59 2.24
C THR A 4 -6.59 0.88 1.44
N TRP A 5 -5.46 0.61 2.10
CA TRP A 5 -4.38 -0.21 1.56
C TRP A 5 -4.52 -1.67 1.97
N ARG A 6 -4.43 -2.57 0.98
CA ARG A 6 -4.15 -3.99 1.17
C ARG A 6 -2.68 -4.25 0.84
N PHE A 7 -2.03 -5.07 1.65
CA PHE A 7 -0.60 -5.36 1.56
C PHE A 7 -0.41 -6.84 1.24
N GLU A 8 0.48 -7.13 0.30
CA GLU A 8 0.71 -8.49 -0.19
C GLU A 8 2.20 -8.80 -0.26
N THR A 9 2.52 -10.07 -0.01
CA THR A 9 3.86 -10.64 -0.17
C THR A 9 4.19 -10.88 -1.65
N ALA A 10 5.41 -11.36 -1.92
CA ALA A 10 5.89 -11.71 -3.27
C ALA A 10 4.98 -12.71 -3.99
N GLU A 11 4.33 -13.57 -3.20
CA GLU A 11 3.47 -14.65 -3.67
C GLU A 11 2.02 -14.17 -3.90
N GLY A 12 1.73 -12.88 -3.69
CA GLY A 12 0.39 -12.31 -3.80
C GLY A 12 -0.52 -12.65 -2.60
N THR A 13 0.05 -13.15 -1.50
CA THR A 13 -0.71 -13.45 -0.28
C THR A 13 -0.79 -12.21 0.60
N GLU A 14 -1.98 -11.89 1.10
CA GLU A 14 -2.21 -10.77 2.02
C GLU A 14 -1.38 -10.93 3.29
N THR A 15 -0.75 -9.85 3.74
CA THR A 15 0.09 -9.81 4.94
C THR A 15 -0.17 -8.56 5.75
N ALA A 16 0.15 -8.60 7.04
CA ALA A 16 0.15 -7.42 7.88
C ALA A 16 1.34 -6.51 7.47
N PRO A 17 1.13 -5.18 7.39
CA PRO A 17 2.22 -4.26 7.14
C PRO A 17 3.07 -4.06 8.41
N SER A 18 4.35 -3.73 8.24
CA SER A 18 5.20 -3.31 9.38
C SER A 18 4.88 -1.90 9.89
N VAL A 19 4.27 -1.07 9.05
CA VAL A 19 3.72 0.25 9.42
C VAL A 19 2.22 0.24 9.18
N VAL A 20 1.43 0.49 10.22
CA VAL A 20 -0.03 0.47 10.12
C VAL A 20 -0.50 1.77 9.47
N PRO A 21 -1.28 1.72 8.36
CA PRO A 21 -1.85 2.92 7.75
C PRO A 21 -2.91 3.56 8.65
N GLU A 22 -3.01 4.88 8.58
CA GLU A 22 -4.13 5.62 9.15
C GLU A 22 -5.37 5.60 8.24
N GLU A 23 -6.47 6.19 8.71
CA GLU A 23 -7.68 6.37 7.91
C GLU A 23 -7.52 7.56 6.97
N PHE A 24 -7.48 7.30 5.66
CA PHE A 24 -7.33 8.36 4.66
C PHE A 24 -8.67 8.84 4.12
N THR A 25 -8.85 10.17 4.09
CA THR A 25 -10.04 10.81 3.52
C THR A 25 -9.90 11.16 2.03
N THR A 26 -8.68 11.12 1.48
CA THR A 26 -8.41 11.37 0.06
C THR A 26 -7.38 10.40 -0.50
N GLN A 27 -7.41 10.17 -1.82
CA GLN A 27 -6.45 9.30 -2.52
C GLN A 27 -5.02 9.82 -2.37
N GLY A 28 -4.81 11.13 -2.55
CA GLY A 28 -3.50 11.74 -2.48
C GLY A 28 -2.84 11.63 -1.12
N ASP A 29 -3.63 11.56 -0.05
CA ASP A 29 -3.13 11.31 1.31
C ASP A 29 -2.61 9.86 1.44
N ALA A 30 -3.41 8.90 0.96
CA ALA A 30 -3.02 7.49 0.91
C ALA A 30 -1.77 7.25 0.02
N GLU A 31 -1.68 7.95 -1.11
CA GLU A 31 -0.52 7.91 -2.02
C GLU A 31 0.73 8.58 -1.42
N SER A 32 0.55 9.67 -0.65
CA SER A 32 1.67 10.30 0.05
C SER A 32 2.20 9.39 1.16
N TRP A 33 1.32 8.75 1.91
CA TRP A 33 1.69 7.80 2.96
C TRP A 33 2.50 6.63 2.41
N ILE A 34 2.06 6.00 1.31
CA ILE A 34 2.85 4.89 0.74
C ILE A 34 4.21 5.38 0.25
N GLY A 35 4.30 6.59 -0.32
CA GLY A 35 5.57 7.20 -0.72
C GLY A 35 6.52 7.48 0.45
N GLU A 36 6.00 7.68 1.67
CA GLU A 36 6.79 7.87 2.89
C GLU A 36 7.26 6.53 3.47
N TYR A 37 6.38 5.51 3.55
CA TYR A 37 6.64 4.27 4.29
C TYR A 37 6.99 3.06 3.43
N TRP A 38 7.07 3.17 2.10
CA TRP A 38 7.31 2.00 1.23
C TRP A 38 8.56 1.19 1.58
N LYS A 39 9.62 1.84 2.07
CA LYS A 39 10.87 1.15 2.45
C LYS A 39 10.67 0.28 3.68
N ASP A 40 10.13 0.83 4.76
CA ASP A 40 9.80 0.09 5.97
C ASP A 40 8.81 -1.05 5.71
N LEU A 41 7.84 -0.82 4.81
CA LEU A 41 6.91 -1.86 4.38
C LEU A 41 7.63 -2.99 3.62
N LEU A 42 8.54 -2.64 2.72
CA LEU A 42 9.34 -3.59 1.96
C LEU A 42 10.29 -4.39 2.86
N GLU A 43 10.97 -3.73 3.79
CA GLU A 43 11.80 -4.38 4.82
C GLU A 43 10.95 -5.28 5.73
N GLY A 44 9.69 -4.91 5.94
CA GLY A 44 8.67 -5.68 6.63
C GLY A 44 8.09 -6.88 5.86
N GLY A 45 8.52 -7.11 4.62
CA GLY A 45 8.07 -8.23 3.79
C GLY A 45 6.85 -7.95 2.90
N VAL A 46 6.37 -6.71 2.85
CA VAL A 46 5.36 -6.29 1.88
C VAL A 46 6.02 -6.05 0.53
N GLU A 47 5.51 -6.65 -0.52
CA GLU A 47 6.09 -6.57 -1.87
C GLU A 47 5.18 -5.85 -2.86
N GLN A 48 3.88 -5.88 -2.58
CA GLN A 48 2.83 -5.26 -3.38
C GLN A 48 1.79 -4.61 -2.48
N VAL A 49 1.23 -3.50 -2.96
CA VAL A 49 0.13 -2.79 -2.31
C VAL A 49 -0.99 -2.50 -3.28
N LYS A 50 -2.21 -2.50 -2.76
CA LYS A 50 -3.45 -2.27 -3.51
C LYS A 50 -4.30 -1.22 -2.80
N LEU A 51 -4.67 -0.17 -3.51
CA LEU A 51 -5.51 0.90 -3.00
C LEU A 51 -6.95 0.68 -3.43
N SER A 52 -7.86 0.71 -2.46
CA SER A 52 -9.29 0.64 -2.71
C SER A 52 -10.03 1.85 -2.15
N ASP A 53 -11.15 2.19 -2.79
CA ASP A 53 -12.11 3.17 -2.26
C ASP A 53 -13.01 2.55 -1.17
N ASP A 54 -13.87 3.38 -0.58
CA ASP A 54 -14.89 3.04 0.43
C ASP A 54 -15.82 1.90 -0.01
N GLY A 55 -16.12 1.83 -1.31
CA GLY A 55 -16.90 0.75 -1.92
C GLY A 55 -16.13 -0.56 -2.14
N GLY A 56 -14.84 -0.61 -1.79
CA GLY A 56 -13.96 -1.77 -1.99
C GLY A 56 -13.45 -1.91 -3.42
N THR A 57 -13.63 -0.91 -4.27
CA THR A 57 -13.14 -0.93 -5.65
C THR A 57 -11.63 -0.75 -5.66
N GLU A 58 -10.87 -1.73 -6.16
CA GLU A 58 -9.42 -1.58 -6.38
C GLU A 58 -9.19 -0.58 -7.51
N LEU A 59 -8.44 0.49 -7.22
CA LEU A 59 -8.15 1.57 -8.16
C LEU A 59 -6.68 1.58 -8.58
N TYR A 60 -5.80 1.07 -7.73
CA TYR A 60 -4.37 1.12 -7.98
C TYR A 60 -3.65 -0.09 -7.37
N THR A 61 -2.68 -0.61 -8.11
CA THR A 61 -1.82 -1.72 -7.67
C THR A 61 -0.38 -1.40 -8.01
N MET A 62 0.52 -1.52 -7.03
CA MET A 62 1.95 -1.19 -7.19
C MET A 62 2.83 -2.21 -6.49
N SER A 63 3.97 -2.54 -7.11
CA SER A 63 5.05 -3.25 -6.41
C SER A 63 5.97 -2.24 -5.71
N LEU A 64 6.28 -2.49 -4.44
CA LEU A 64 7.20 -1.66 -3.67
C LEU A 64 8.66 -1.83 -4.13
N ARG A 65 8.97 -2.94 -4.83
CA ARG A 65 10.29 -3.18 -5.42
C ARG A 65 10.56 -2.33 -6.66
N ALA A 66 9.51 -1.99 -7.43
CA ALA A 66 9.66 -1.18 -8.63
C ALA A 66 10.19 0.23 -8.33
N ALA A 67 9.96 0.73 -7.11
CA ALA A 67 10.50 2.02 -6.65
C ALA A 67 12.02 2.01 -6.38
N LEU A 68 12.67 0.84 -6.31
CA LEU A 68 14.12 0.73 -6.18
C LEU A 68 14.87 0.95 -7.51
N ASP A 69 14.17 0.87 -8.65
CA ASP A 69 14.75 0.93 -10.00
C ASP A 69 14.62 2.32 -10.66
N ALA A 70 14.00 3.29 -9.97
CA ALA A 70 13.70 4.64 -10.46
C ALA A 70 14.69 5.72 -9.99
#